data_AF-A0A0F9L510-F1
#
_entry.id   AF-A0A0F9L510-F1
#
_cell.length_a   1.000
_cell.length_b   1.000
_cell.length_c   1.000
_cell.angle_alpha   90.00
_cell.angle_beta   90.00
_cell.angle_gamma   90.00
#
_symmetry.space_group_name_H-M   'P 1'
#
loop_
_entity.id
_entity.type
_entity.pdbx_description
1 polymer ?
#
loop_
_entity_poly.entity_id
_entity_poly.type
_entity_poly.pdbx_seq_one_letter_code
_entity_poly.pdbx_strand_id
1 'polypeptide(L)'
;MDPIDPRVPLSELAVRVHRRPNALAGIAFRHSSWSQNRARVFAALTPDDPDPLAWIRFRDDPDTEDMPPLPPASNRTRRFIACGTRSVVLRSVDDPSRYKVACQRCHDRFCLPCMQDRARLIVANLKAQLKYEPTRLITLTLKHNHDPLTEQLDRLYSSFTALRRRAFWHDAVSGGVAFLELKLSSTDDCWHPHLHVLARGSYLPQKLISDAWLQITGDSHIVDIRLAKSPEHLYGYLTRYVTKGWDAGIYRKLHALREAIQALKGRKLLASFGDFSGLRLLEPPTSETWVELGTLHEVVTLAAECVPWATAACFAIFAYDYEPPACVEPPDP
;
A
#
# COMPACT_ATOMS: atom_id res chain seq x y z
N MET A 1 -12.93 21.46 35.51
CA MET A 1 -11.52 21.66 35.15
C MET A 1 -11.51 22.71 34.07
N ASP A 2 -10.95 23.87 34.38
CA ASP A 2 -10.95 25.04 33.51
C ASP A 2 -10.13 24.82 32.22
N PRO A 3 -10.48 25.51 31.12
CA PRO A 3 -9.73 25.43 29.86
C PRO A 3 -8.33 26.03 30.05
N ILE A 4 -7.30 25.27 29.67
CA ILE A 4 -5.90 25.70 29.75
C ILE A 4 -5.63 26.82 28.73
N ASP A 5 -5.09 27.94 29.23
CA ASP A 5 -4.73 29.14 28.48
C ASP A 5 -3.64 28.86 27.42
N PRO A 6 -3.85 29.22 26.13
CA PRO A 6 -2.91 28.92 25.03
C PRO A 6 -1.63 29.78 25.00
N ARG A 7 -1.24 30.48 26.07
CA ARG A 7 -0.09 31.43 26.04
C ARG A 7 1.05 31.14 27.02
N VAL A 8 1.16 29.93 27.57
CA VAL A 8 2.30 29.61 28.47
C VAL A 8 3.57 29.37 27.64
N PRO A 9 4.67 30.12 27.83
CA PRO A 9 5.94 29.89 27.14
C PRO A 9 6.56 28.56 27.56
N LEU A 10 7.18 27.85 26.61
CA LEU A 10 7.80 26.52 26.75
C LEU A 10 8.89 26.40 27.83
N SER A 11 9.34 27.51 28.44
CA SER A 11 10.43 27.55 29.41
C SER A 11 10.02 27.25 30.87
N GLU A 12 8.73 27.21 31.21
CA GLU A 12 8.28 27.16 32.61
C GLU A 12 7.64 25.83 33.07
N LEU A 13 7.62 24.78 32.24
CA LEU A 13 7.00 23.48 32.58
C LEU A 13 7.95 22.46 33.24
N ALA A 14 8.97 22.93 33.96
CA ALA A 14 9.89 22.07 34.69
C ALA A 14 9.45 21.89 36.16
N VAL A 15 8.56 20.92 36.43
CA VAL A 15 8.33 20.44 37.80
C VAL A 15 8.50 18.91 37.85
N ARG A 16 9.47 18.51 38.69
CA ARG A 16 9.86 17.13 39.01
C ARG A 16 8.65 16.26 39.35
N VAL A 17 8.53 15.09 38.72
CA VAL A 17 7.67 14.00 39.20
C VAL A 17 8.43 12.67 39.13
N HIS A 18 8.30 11.93 40.23
CA HIS A 18 9.01 10.69 40.56
C HIS A 18 8.87 9.57 39.52
N ARG A 19 9.97 8.81 39.38
CA ARG A 19 10.07 7.55 38.65
C ARG A 19 8.95 6.58 39.07
N ARG A 20 8.12 6.18 38.11
CA ARG A 20 7.46 4.86 38.10
C ARG A 20 7.83 4.11 36.83
N PRO A 21 7.90 2.76 36.85
CA PRO A 21 8.54 1.98 35.79
C PRO A 21 7.63 1.86 34.56
N ASN A 22 8.25 2.07 33.39
CA ASN A 22 7.82 1.74 32.03
C ASN A 22 6.50 0.96 31.87
N ALA A 23 5.41 1.67 31.58
CA ALA A 23 4.20 1.08 30.98
C ALA A 23 4.33 0.83 29.47
N LEU A 24 5.41 1.31 28.83
CA LEU A 24 5.66 1.16 27.38
C LEU A 24 6.53 -0.06 27.02
N ALA A 25 7.00 -0.84 28.01
CA ALA A 25 7.90 -1.99 27.78
C ALA A 25 7.26 -3.18 27.03
N GLY A 26 5.94 -3.14 26.78
CA GLY A 26 5.20 -4.25 26.17
C GLY A 26 4.83 -4.08 24.69
N ILE A 27 5.09 -2.91 24.08
CA ILE A 27 4.79 -2.71 22.65
C ILE A 27 5.97 -3.26 21.85
N ALA A 28 6.06 -4.58 21.75
CA ALA A 28 6.91 -5.21 20.76
C ALA A 28 6.41 -4.76 19.38
N PHE A 29 7.22 -3.94 18.69
CA PHE A 29 7.01 -3.59 17.29
C PHE A 29 6.94 -4.92 16.53
N ARG A 30 5.72 -5.43 16.26
CA ARG A 30 5.57 -6.69 15.53
C ARG A 30 6.36 -6.53 14.25
N HIS A 31 7.45 -7.30 14.10
CA HIS A 31 8.23 -7.33 12.88
C HIS A 31 7.30 -7.74 11.76
N SER A 32 6.69 -6.75 11.11
CA SER A 32 5.89 -6.99 9.93
C SER A 32 6.78 -7.75 8.95
N SER A 33 6.23 -8.77 8.30
CA SER A 33 6.90 -9.52 7.21
C SER A 33 7.52 -8.62 6.13
N TRP A 34 7.21 -7.32 6.16
CA TRP A 34 7.86 -6.27 5.43
C TRP A 34 9.37 -6.18 5.62
N SER A 35 9.97 -6.42 6.79
CA SER A 35 11.46 -6.34 6.92
C SER A 35 12.15 -7.34 5.99
N GLN A 36 11.70 -8.59 6.03
CA GLN A 36 12.18 -9.68 5.18
C GLN A 36 11.83 -9.49 3.69
N ASN A 37 10.64 -8.95 3.39
CA ASN A 37 10.27 -8.66 1.99
C ASN A 37 11.06 -7.46 1.44
N ARG A 38 11.31 -6.43 2.25
CA ARG A 38 12.09 -5.24 1.89
C ARG A 38 13.51 -5.63 1.49
N ALA A 39 14.11 -6.52 2.27
CA ALA A 39 15.39 -7.13 2.00
C ALA A 39 15.45 -7.76 0.59
N ARG A 40 14.52 -8.67 0.31
CA ARG A 40 14.48 -9.35 -0.99
C ARG A 40 14.23 -8.41 -2.17
N VAL A 41 13.39 -7.39 -1.97
CA VAL A 41 13.18 -6.34 -2.99
C VAL A 41 14.46 -5.55 -3.23
N PHE A 42 15.22 -5.20 -2.20
CA PHE A 42 16.52 -4.55 -2.36
C PHE A 42 17.46 -5.41 -3.20
N ALA A 43 17.61 -6.70 -2.87
CA ALA A 43 18.44 -7.63 -3.63
C ALA A 43 17.99 -7.85 -5.09
N ALA A 44 16.70 -7.68 -5.36
CA ALA A 44 16.17 -7.73 -6.71
C ALA A 44 16.40 -6.41 -7.49
N LEU A 45 16.58 -5.28 -6.79
CA LEU A 45 16.91 -3.98 -7.37
C LEU A 45 18.42 -3.78 -7.59
N THR A 46 19.27 -4.63 -7.03
CA THR A 46 20.73 -4.61 -7.16
C THR A 46 21.26 -5.94 -7.70
N PRO A 47 20.94 -6.31 -8.95
CA PRO A 47 21.33 -7.61 -9.50
C PRO A 47 22.85 -7.82 -9.60
N ASP A 48 23.61 -6.73 -9.72
CA ASP A 48 25.08 -6.74 -9.86
C ASP A 48 25.82 -6.67 -8.52
N ASP A 49 25.09 -6.57 -7.40
CA ASP A 49 25.69 -6.59 -6.06
C ASP A 49 26.09 -8.04 -5.72
N PRO A 50 27.37 -8.31 -5.38
CA PRO A 50 27.83 -9.66 -5.06
C PRO A 50 27.27 -10.17 -3.73
N ASP A 51 26.85 -9.29 -2.82
CA ASP A 51 26.24 -9.66 -1.54
C ASP A 51 25.11 -8.71 -1.15
N PRO A 52 23.98 -8.75 -1.88
CA PRO A 52 22.86 -7.85 -1.63
C PRO A 52 22.18 -8.11 -0.28
N LEU A 53 22.50 -9.24 0.37
CA LEU A 53 22.01 -9.63 1.70
C LEU A 53 22.86 -9.09 2.84
N ALA A 54 24.10 -8.62 2.60
CA ALA A 54 24.95 -8.00 3.63
C ALA A 54 24.28 -6.78 4.28
N TRP A 55 23.67 -5.92 3.47
CA TRP A 55 22.92 -4.73 3.92
C TRP A 55 21.72 -5.06 4.81
N ILE A 56 21.17 -6.26 4.68
CA ILE A 56 20.02 -6.71 5.45
C ILE A 56 20.49 -7.25 6.79
N ARG A 57 21.58 -8.02 6.81
CA ARG A 57 22.22 -8.51 8.03
C ARG A 57 22.69 -7.35 8.94
N PHE A 58 23.31 -6.32 8.35
CA PHE A 58 23.76 -5.12 9.08
C PHE A 58 22.63 -4.39 9.84
N ARG A 59 21.40 -4.37 9.30
CA ARG A 59 20.31 -3.59 9.92
C ARG A 59 19.67 -4.27 11.13
N ASP A 60 19.88 -5.57 11.26
CA ASP A 60 19.32 -6.41 12.33
C ASP A 60 20.37 -6.75 13.43
N ASP A 61 21.62 -6.30 13.26
CA ASP A 61 22.73 -6.52 14.20
C ASP A 61 23.14 -5.18 14.87
N PRO A 62 22.91 -5.01 16.18
CA PRO A 62 23.25 -3.79 16.91
C PRO A 62 24.76 -3.61 17.14
N ASP A 63 25.57 -4.66 16.92
CA ASP A 63 27.01 -4.69 17.23
C ASP A 63 27.90 -4.50 15.99
N THR A 64 27.32 -4.39 14.79
CA THR A 64 28.11 -4.12 13.58
C THR A 64 28.42 -2.61 13.46
N GLU A 65 29.65 -2.22 13.77
CA GLU A 65 30.09 -0.82 13.66
C GLU A 65 30.31 -0.37 12.20
N ASP A 66 30.75 -1.29 11.34
CA ASP A 66 31.09 -0.99 9.95
C ASP A 66 29.90 -1.20 9.01
N MET A 67 29.31 -0.07 8.59
CA MET A 67 28.30 -0.06 7.53
C MET A 67 28.92 -0.58 6.24
N PRO A 68 28.37 -1.64 5.60
CA PRO A 68 28.87 -2.09 4.31
C PRO A 68 28.86 -0.92 3.32
N PRO A 69 29.79 -0.85 2.36
CA PRO A 69 29.80 0.22 1.37
C PRO A 69 28.49 0.18 0.57
N LEU A 70 27.89 1.36 0.34
CA LEU A 70 26.68 1.45 -0.48
C LEU A 70 27.05 0.93 -1.88
N PRO A 71 26.38 -0.13 -2.39
CA PRO A 71 26.66 -0.58 -3.74
C PRO A 71 26.42 0.58 -4.71
N PRO A 72 27.00 0.56 -5.92
CA PRO A 72 26.67 1.51 -6.97
C PRO A 72 25.17 1.44 -7.27
N ALA A 73 24.41 2.26 -6.55
CA ALA A 73 22.97 2.14 -6.44
C ALA A 73 22.32 3.12 -7.41
N SER A 74 21.39 2.63 -8.23
CA SER A 74 20.52 3.52 -8.99
C SER A 74 19.78 4.50 -8.07
N ASN A 75 19.32 5.65 -8.59
CA ASN A 75 18.50 6.59 -7.81
C ASN A 75 17.25 5.92 -7.22
N ARG A 76 16.69 4.92 -7.92
CA ARG A 76 15.57 4.10 -7.42
C ARG A 76 15.96 3.33 -6.16
N THR A 77 17.11 2.66 -6.20
CA THR A 77 17.65 1.87 -5.08
C THR A 77 17.94 2.74 -3.85
N ARG A 78 18.60 3.89 -4.04
CA ARG A 78 18.88 4.84 -2.93
C ARG A 78 17.59 5.31 -2.25
N ARG A 79 16.58 5.69 -3.04
CA ARG A 79 15.26 6.10 -2.52
C ARG A 79 14.57 4.96 -1.78
N PHE A 80 14.68 3.72 -2.25
CA PHE A 80 14.09 2.55 -1.62
C PHE A 80 14.69 2.28 -0.22
N ILE A 81 16.01 2.36 -0.08
CA ILE A 81 16.70 2.23 1.22
C ILE A 81 16.30 3.37 2.16
N ALA A 82 16.19 4.60 1.66
CA ALA A 82 15.79 5.75 2.46
C ALA A 82 14.29 5.78 2.81
N CYS A 83 13.46 4.84 2.32
CA CYS A 83 12.04 4.81 2.63
C CYS A 83 11.81 4.61 4.14
N GLY A 84 10.93 5.43 4.73
CA GLY A 84 10.63 5.44 6.16
C GLY A 84 11.63 6.22 7.01
N THR A 85 12.74 6.69 6.44
CA THR A 85 13.66 7.60 7.15
C THR A 85 13.03 9.00 7.28
N ARG A 86 13.62 9.84 8.14
CA ARG A 86 13.14 11.21 8.42
C ARG A 86 11.65 11.20 8.80
N SER A 87 11.28 10.28 9.70
CA SER A 87 9.91 10.19 10.20
C SER A 87 9.67 11.32 11.19
N VAL A 88 8.64 12.13 10.94
CA VAL A 88 8.24 13.28 11.75
C VAL A 88 6.77 13.16 12.13
N VAL A 89 6.42 13.68 13.31
CA VAL A 89 5.04 13.76 13.77
C VAL A 89 4.45 15.10 13.36
N LEU A 90 3.32 15.04 12.68
CA LEU A 90 2.56 16.20 12.26
C LEU A 90 1.24 16.28 13.02
N ARG A 91 0.84 17.50 13.38
CA ARG A 91 -0.48 17.81 13.96
C ARG A 91 -1.27 18.67 12.99
N SER A 92 -2.57 18.38 12.86
CA SER A 92 -3.46 19.20 12.03
C SER A 92 -3.70 20.55 12.71
N VAL A 93 -3.64 21.61 11.92
CA VAL A 93 -4.00 22.97 12.35
C VAL A 93 -5.52 23.10 12.46
N ASP A 94 -6.24 22.48 11.51
CA ASP A 94 -7.69 22.55 11.41
C ASP A 94 -8.39 21.69 12.47
N ASP A 95 -7.75 20.59 12.89
CA ASP A 95 -8.22 19.69 13.94
C ASP A 95 -7.06 19.25 14.84
N PRO A 96 -6.81 19.96 15.95
CA PRO A 96 -5.70 19.69 16.85
C PRO A 96 -5.77 18.33 17.57
N SER A 97 -6.84 17.55 17.43
CA SER A 97 -6.92 16.17 17.93
C SER A 97 -6.27 15.16 16.99
N ARG A 98 -6.00 15.56 15.73
CA ARG A 98 -5.48 14.67 14.69
C ARG A 98 -3.98 14.78 14.54
N TYR A 99 -3.34 13.62 14.52
CA TYR A 99 -1.91 13.44 14.34
C TYR A 99 -1.65 12.47 13.20
N LYS A 100 -0.51 12.62 12.53
CA LYS A 100 -0.02 11.63 11.57
C LYS A 100 1.50 11.59 11.57
N VAL A 101 2.04 10.46 11.11
CA VAL A 101 3.47 10.33 10.81
C VAL A 101 3.70 10.59 9.33
N ALA A 102 4.54 11.57 9.02
CA ALA A 102 5.11 11.75 7.69
C ALA A 102 6.53 11.20 7.67
N CYS A 103 6.95 10.66 6.54
CA CYS A 103 8.32 10.15 6.37
C CYS A 103 8.71 10.15 4.89
N GLN A 104 9.99 9.94 4.61
CA GLN A 104 10.48 9.82 3.25
C GLN A 104 9.86 8.59 2.56
N ARG A 105 9.26 8.77 1.38
CA ARG A 105 8.63 7.70 0.60
C ARG A 105 9.40 7.41 -0.68
N CYS A 106 9.69 6.13 -0.94
CA CYS A 106 10.35 5.72 -2.18
C CYS A 106 9.39 5.65 -3.37
N HIS A 107 8.09 5.53 -3.10
CA HIS A 107 7.03 5.35 -4.11
C HIS A 107 7.27 4.13 -5.04
N ASP A 108 8.09 3.18 -4.60
CA ASP A 108 8.33 1.96 -5.35
C ASP A 108 7.10 1.04 -5.26
N ARG A 109 6.73 0.44 -6.39
CA ARG A 109 5.61 -0.50 -6.47
C ARG A 109 5.90 -1.86 -5.84
N PHE A 110 7.11 -2.11 -5.33
CA PHE A 110 7.43 -3.28 -4.51
C PHE A 110 7.65 -2.89 -3.04
N CYS A 111 7.50 -1.61 -2.71
CA CYS A 111 7.49 -1.14 -1.33
C CYS A 111 6.10 -1.27 -0.73
N LEU A 112 5.88 -2.24 0.16
CA LEU A 112 4.56 -2.50 0.75
C LEU A 112 3.94 -1.26 1.42
N PRO A 113 4.66 -0.48 2.27
CA PRO A 113 4.11 0.75 2.82
C PRO A 113 3.70 1.76 1.74
N CYS A 114 4.55 2.01 0.73
CA CYS A 114 4.22 2.96 -0.33
C CYS A 114 3.08 2.48 -1.24
N MET A 115 2.98 1.17 -1.48
CA MET A 115 1.85 0.57 -2.20
C MET A 115 0.55 0.74 -1.42
N GLN A 116 0.56 0.49 -0.11
CA GLN A 116 -0.62 0.67 0.74
C GLN A 116 -1.09 2.12 0.77
N ASP A 117 -0.16 3.09 0.87
CA ASP A 117 -0.53 4.50 0.81
C ASP A 117 -1.10 4.90 -0.54
N ARG A 118 -0.45 4.46 -1.62
CA ARG A 118 -0.97 4.65 -2.98
C ARG A 118 -2.38 4.05 -3.11
N ALA A 119 -2.59 2.87 -2.55
CA ALA A 119 -3.86 2.17 -2.60
C ALA A 119 -4.96 2.91 -1.85
N ARG A 120 -4.66 3.44 -0.66
CA ARG A 120 -5.59 4.26 0.13
C ARG A 120 -6.07 5.47 -0.67
N LEU A 121 -5.16 6.19 -1.35
CA LEU A 121 -5.52 7.32 -2.20
C LEU A 121 -6.40 6.90 -3.39
N ILE A 122 -6.03 5.82 -4.08
CA ILE A 122 -6.81 5.30 -5.20
C ILE A 122 -8.23 4.92 -4.75
N VAL A 123 -8.36 4.20 -3.63
CA VAL A 123 -9.66 3.79 -3.10
C VAL A 123 -10.49 5.01 -2.71
N ALA A 124 -9.91 5.99 -2.01
CA ALA A 124 -10.60 7.22 -1.63
C ALA A 124 -11.13 7.98 -2.87
N ASN A 125 -10.27 8.16 -3.87
CA ASN A 125 -10.63 8.88 -5.09
C ASN A 125 -11.65 8.11 -5.94
N LEU A 126 -11.54 6.79 -6.04
CA LEU A 126 -12.53 5.98 -6.77
C LEU A 126 -13.90 5.96 -6.08
N LYS A 127 -13.93 5.92 -4.75
CA LYS A 127 -15.18 6.02 -3.98
C LYS A 127 -15.94 7.30 -4.33
N ALA A 128 -15.24 8.43 -4.39
CA ALA A 128 -15.84 9.72 -4.75
C ALA A 128 -16.40 9.75 -6.19
N GLN A 129 -15.78 9.03 -7.12
CA GLN A 129 -16.17 9.02 -8.53
C GLN A 129 -17.28 8.02 -8.86
N LEU A 130 -17.29 6.86 -8.20
CA LEU A 130 -18.22 5.78 -8.53
C LEU A 130 -19.68 6.10 -8.16
N LYS A 131 -19.92 6.94 -7.15
CA LYS A 131 -21.25 7.41 -6.68
C LYS A 131 -22.34 6.32 -6.62
N TYR A 132 -21.93 5.07 -6.44
CA TYR A 132 -22.78 3.87 -6.47
C TYR A 132 -23.60 3.66 -7.77
N GLU A 133 -23.12 4.15 -8.90
CA GLU A 133 -23.66 3.74 -10.20
C GLU A 133 -23.45 2.24 -10.44
N PRO A 134 -24.33 1.57 -11.21
CA PRO A 134 -24.21 0.14 -11.52
C PRO A 134 -22.82 -0.21 -12.05
N THR A 135 -22.05 -0.91 -11.21
CA THR A 135 -20.65 -1.25 -11.46
C THR A 135 -20.47 -2.75 -11.46
N ARG A 136 -19.83 -3.27 -12.49
CA ARG A 136 -19.46 -4.68 -12.62
C ARG A 136 -18.02 -4.90 -12.22
N LEU A 137 -17.80 -5.98 -11.50
CA LEU A 137 -16.51 -6.53 -11.14
C LEU A 137 -16.22 -7.61 -12.18
N ILE A 138 -15.25 -7.38 -13.07
CA ILE A 138 -14.89 -8.31 -14.14
C ILE A 138 -13.48 -8.80 -13.87
N THR A 139 -13.26 -10.11 -13.84
CA THR A 139 -11.92 -10.70 -13.77
C THR A 139 -11.60 -11.35 -15.10
N LEU A 140 -10.57 -10.84 -15.77
CA LEU A 140 -10.04 -11.39 -17.02
C LEU A 140 -8.74 -12.15 -16.73
N THR A 141 -8.65 -13.36 -17.24
CA THR A 141 -7.54 -14.28 -16.97
C THR A 141 -6.95 -14.76 -18.29
N LEU A 142 -5.63 -14.79 -18.39
CA LEU A 142 -4.95 -15.56 -19.43
C LEU A 142 -4.69 -16.98 -18.94
N LYS A 143 -4.74 -17.94 -19.87
CA LYS A 143 -4.20 -19.27 -19.64
C LYS A 143 -2.71 -19.13 -19.30
N HIS A 144 -2.31 -19.74 -18.18
CA HIS A 144 -0.92 -19.71 -17.76
C HIS A 144 -0.05 -20.52 -18.73
N ASN A 145 1.19 -20.10 -18.86
CA ASN A 145 2.22 -20.77 -19.64
C ASN A 145 3.61 -20.40 -19.08
N HIS A 146 4.65 -20.95 -19.71
CA HIS A 146 6.05 -20.72 -19.34
C HIS A 146 6.70 -19.55 -20.11
N ASP A 147 5.92 -18.76 -20.86
CA ASP A 147 6.47 -17.60 -21.58
C ASP A 147 6.94 -16.54 -20.58
N PRO A 148 7.91 -15.68 -20.95
CA PRO A 148 8.36 -14.59 -20.09
C PRO A 148 7.19 -13.69 -19.65
N LEU A 149 7.19 -13.25 -18.39
CA LEU A 149 6.13 -12.40 -17.83
C LEU A 149 5.89 -11.13 -18.66
N THR A 150 6.94 -10.58 -19.26
CA THR A 150 6.82 -9.39 -20.13
C THR A 150 5.88 -9.65 -21.31
N GLU A 151 6.03 -10.80 -21.99
CA GLU A 151 5.21 -11.19 -23.14
C GLU A 151 3.77 -11.47 -22.70
N GLN A 152 3.60 -12.17 -21.58
CA GLN A 152 2.27 -12.41 -21.00
C GLN A 152 1.55 -11.09 -20.65
N LEU A 153 2.28 -10.11 -20.11
CA LEU A 153 1.71 -8.79 -19.81
C LEU A 153 1.36 -8.00 -21.08
N ASP A 154 2.22 -8.01 -22.10
CA ASP A 154 1.93 -7.38 -23.39
C ASP A 154 0.68 -7.99 -24.05
N ARG A 155 0.58 -9.32 -24.01
CA ARG A 155 -0.59 -10.06 -24.47
C ARG A 155 -1.83 -9.70 -23.66
N LEU A 156 -1.75 -9.61 -22.34
CA LEU A 156 -2.88 -9.25 -21.48
C LEU A 156 -3.41 -7.84 -21.78
N TYR A 157 -2.52 -6.85 -21.86
CA TYR A 157 -2.92 -5.46 -22.14
C TYR A 157 -3.46 -5.26 -23.56
N SER A 158 -2.84 -5.89 -24.56
CA SER A 158 -3.32 -5.83 -25.95
C SER A 158 -4.67 -6.54 -26.10
N SER A 159 -4.84 -7.70 -25.48
CA SER A 159 -6.12 -8.43 -25.45
C SER A 159 -7.22 -7.63 -24.77
N PHE A 160 -6.94 -7.00 -23.63
CA PHE A 160 -7.89 -6.13 -22.96
C PHE A 160 -8.25 -4.91 -23.82
N THR A 161 -7.28 -4.32 -24.51
CA THR A 161 -7.53 -3.21 -25.45
C THR A 161 -8.42 -3.66 -26.61
N ALA A 162 -8.20 -4.85 -27.18
CA ALA A 162 -9.03 -5.41 -28.23
C ALA A 162 -10.46 -5.71 -27.74
N LEU A 163 -10.62 -6.24 -26.52
CA LEU A 163 -11.93 -6.51 -25.93
C LEU A 163 -12.75 -5.23 -25.79
N ARG A 164 -12.13 -4.16 -25.28
CA ARG A 164 -12.80 -2.87 -25.08
C ARG A 164 -13.17 -2.15 -26.39
N ARG A 165 -12.64 -2.58 -27.52
CA ARG A 165 -12.98 -2.05 -28.87
C ARG A 165 -14.19 -2.75 -29.49
N ARG A 166 -14.71 -3.82 -28.88
CA ARG A 166 -15.90 -4.52 -29.39
C ARG A 166 -17.15 -3.64 -29.19
N ALA A 167 -18.05 -3.64 -30.17
CA ALA A 167 -19.28 -2.84 -30.12
C ALA A 167 -20.08 -3.08 -28.83
N PHE A 168 -20.32 -4.35 -28.48
CA PHE A 168 -21.05 -4.71 -27.26
C PHE A 168 -20.41 -4.16 -25.97
N TRP A 169 -19.08 -3.96 -25.95
CA TRP A 169 -18.40 -3.37 -24.81
C TRP A 169 -18.72 -1.89 -24.72
N HIS A 170 -18.60 -1.17 -25.83
CA HIS A 170 -18.91 0.26 -25.89
C HIS A 170 -20.37 0.54 -25.54
N ASP A 171 -21.29 -0.28 -26.04
CA ASP A 171 -22.73 -0.11 -25.79
C ASP A 171 -23.12 -0.36 -24.33
N ALA A 172 -22.34 -1.19 -23.62
CA ALA A 172 -22.63 -1.57 -22.25
C ALA A 172 -21.78 -0.85 -21.19
N VAL A 173 -20.58 -0.36 -21.52
CA VAL A 173 -19.60 0.13 -20.56
C VAL A 173 -19.20 1.57 -20.87
N SER A 174 -19.60 2.50 -20.00
CA SER A 174 -19.27 3.93 -20.14
C SER A 174 -17.86 4.27 -19.66
N GLY A 175 -17.32 3.52 -18.71
CA GLY A 175 -15.96 3.72 -18.23
C GLY A 175 -15.60 2.83 -17.06
N GLY A 176 -14.36 2.97 -16.59
CA GLY A 176 -13.89 2.14 -15.49
C GLY A 176 -12.40 2.18 -15.22
N VAL A 177 -11.96 1.27 -14.37
CA VAL A 177 -10.55 1.06 -14.01
C VAL A 177 -10.20 -0.41 -14.03
N ALA A 178 -9.01 -0.74 -14.53
CA ALA A 178 -8.45 -2.08 -14.53
C ALA A 178 -7.20 -2.12 -13.63
N PHE A 179 -7.12 -3.12 -12.76
CA PHE A 179 -6.01 -3.39 -11.86
C PHE A 179 -5.32 -4.68 -12.27
N LEU A 180 -3.99 -4.62 -12.40
CA LEU A 180 -3.17 -5.81 -12.59
C LEU A 180 -2.99 -6.56 -11.27
N GLU A 181 -3.36 -7.84 -11.25
CA GLU A 181 -2.95 -8.78 -10.22
C GLU A 181 -1.93 -9.75 -10.83
N LEU A 182 -0.81 -9.97 -10.13
CA LEU A 182 0.17 -10.99 -10.48
C LEU A 182 0.18 -12.06 -9.40
N LYS A 183 -0.02 -13.31 -9.83
CA LYS A 183 0.18 -14.50 -9.03
C LYS A 183 1.26 -15.36 -9.66
N LEU A 184 2.03 -16.02 -8.81
CA LEU A 184 3.01 -17.00 -9.22
C LEU A 184 2.55 -18.35 -8.67
N SER A 185 2.49 -19.35 -9.54
CA SER A 185 2.17 -20.70 -9.14
C SER A 185 3.23 -21.24 -8.18
N SER A 186 2.78 -21.98 -7.16
CA SER A 186 3.68 -22.66 -6.23
C SER A 186 4.20 -24.00 -6.76
N THR A 187 3.59 -24.54 -7.82
CA THR A 187 3.88 -25.89 -8.33
C THR A 187 4.84 -25.90 -9.51
N ASP A 188 4.68 -24.96 -10.45
CA ASP A 188 5.37 -24.95 -11.74
C ASP A 188 5.97 -23.59 -12.10
N ASP A 189 5.90 -22.62 -11.18
CA ASP A 189 6.44 -21.27 -11.31
C ASP A 189 5.89 -20.48 -12.51
N CYS A 190 4.76 -20.92 -13.06
CA CYS A 190 4.03 -20.20 -14.09
C CYS A 190 3.41 -18.91 -13.52
N TRP A 191 3.43 -17.86 -14.34
CA TRP A 191 2.74 -16.62 -14.03
C TRP A 191 1.25 -16.74 -14.35
N HIS A 192 0.43 -16.12 -13.48
CA HIS A 192 -0.99 -15.96 -13.68
C HIS A 192 -1.31 -14.46 -13.60
N PRO A 193 -1.17 -13.72 -14.71
CA PRO A 193 -1.52 -12.31 -14.75
C PRO A 193 -3.02 -12.15 -14.99
N HIS A 194 -3.68 -11.37 -14.13
CA HIS A 194 -5.11 -11.10 -14.22
C HIS A 194 -5.38 -9.60 -14.27
N LEU A 195 -6.49 -9.22 -14.91
CA LEU A 195 -7.07 -7.89 -14.76
C LEU A 195 -8.35 -7.98 -13.95
N HIS A 196 -8.37 -7.27 -12.83
CA HIS A 196 -9.60 -6.94 -12.10
C HIS A 196 -10.12 -5.60 -12.60
N VAL A 197 -11.27 -5.62 -13.24
CA VAL A 197 -11.87 -4.45 -13.89
C VAL A 197 -13.11 -4.04 -13.13
N LEU A 198 -13.17 -2.77 -12.73
CA LEU A 198 -14.41 -2.10 -12.40
C LEU A 198 -14.95 -1.46 -13.67
N ALA A 199 -16.11 -1.90 -14.11
CA ALA A 199 -16.76 -1.40 -15.32
C ALA A 199 -18.13 -0.81 -14.96
N ARG A 200 -18.27 0.50 -15.12
CA ARG A 200 -19.54 1.22 -14.97
C ARG A 200 -20.38 1.05 -16.23
N GLY A 201 -21.67 0.74 -16.08
CA GLY A 201 -22.61 0.72 -17.20
C GLY A 201 -23.76 -0.27 -17.05
N SER A 202 -24.27 -0.76 -18.18
CA SER A 202 -25.45 -1.63 -18.29
C SER A 202 -25.09 -3.11 -18.36
N TYR A 203 -26.11 -3.98 -18.36
CA TYR A 203 -25.93 -5.43 -18.28
C TYR A 203 -25.02 -5.96 -19.39
N LEU A 204 -24.08 -6.83 -19.00
CA LEU A 204 -23.08 -7.40 -19.89
C LEU A 204 -23.06 -8.92 -19.70
N PRO A 205 -23.51 -9.72 -20.69
CA PRO A 205 -23.56 -11.17 -20.56
C PRO A 205 -22.17 -11.78 -20.41
N GLN A 206 -21.95 -12.62 -19.40
CA GLN A 206 -20.66 -13.30 -19.17
C GLN A 206 -20.20 -14.11 -20.38
N LYS A 207 -21.13 -14.86 -21.00
CA LYS A 207 -20.85 -15.68 -22.19
C LYS A 207 -20.32 -14.84 -23.35
N LEU A 208 -20.88 -13.65 -23.56
CA LEU A 208 -20.45 -12.74 -24.62
C LEU A 208 -19.00 -12.26 -24.42
N ILE A 209 -18.64 -11.92 -23.18
CA ILE A 209 -17.25 -11.55 -22.85
C ILE A 209 -16.32 -12.75 -22.98
N SER A 210 -16.73 -13.92 -22.47
CA SER A 210 -15.96 -15.16 -22.53
C SER A 210 -15.65 -15.57 -23.98
N ASP A 211 -16.64 -15.50 -24.86
CA ASP A 211 -16.49 -15.79 -26.29
C ASP A 211 -15.56 -14.78 -26.97
N ALA A 212 -15.75 -13.48 -26.71
CA ALA A 212 -14.89 -12.44 -27.25
C ALA A 212 -13.45 -12.57 -26.73
N TRP A 213 -13.27 -12.93 -25.46
CA TRP A 213 -11.96 -13.15 -24.85
C TRP A 213 -11.27 -14.34 -25.48
N LEU A 214 -11.98 -15.45 -25.73
CA LEU A 214 -11.45 -16.62 -26.43
C LEU A 214 -11.06 -16.28 -27.87
N GLN A 215 -11.90 -15.54 -28.59
CA GLN A 215 -11.58 -15.10 -29.96
C GLN A 215 -10.33 -14.21 -30.02
N ILE A 216 -10.13 -13.35 -29.03
CA ILE A 216 -8.99 -12.42 -28.98
C ILE A 216 -7.71 -13.15 -28.57
N THR A 217 -7.80 -14.01 -27.57
CA THR A 217 -6.63 -14.67 -26.97
C THR A 217 -6.26 -15.96 -27.70
N GLY A 218 -7.22 -16.64 -28.32
CA GLY A 218 -7.05 -17.95 -28.96
C GLY A 218 -7.13 -19.15 -28.00
N ASP A 219 -6.96 -18.95 -26.69
CA ASP A 219 -6.84 -20.04 -25.71
C ASP A 219 -7.52 -19.77 -24.34
N SER A 220 -8.00 -18.55 -24.09
CA SER A 220 -8.43 -18.12 -22.77
C SER A 220 -9.90 -17.71 -22.81
N HIS A 221 -10.74 -18.42 -22.06
CA HIS A 221 -12.20 -18.19 -22.00
C HIS A 221 -12.70 -17.93 -20.57
N ILE A 222 -11.85 -18.12 -19.55
CA ILE A 222 -12.23 -17.95 -18.14
C ILE A 222 -12.39 -16.47 -17.83
N VAL A 223 -13.63 -16.06 -17.61
CA VAL A 223 -14.04 -14.72 -17.21
C VAL A 223 -15.05 -14.85 -16.08
N ASP A 224 -14.88 -14.05 -15.02
CA ASP A 224 -15.89 -13.88 -13.96
C ASP A 224 -16.45 -12.45 -14.07
N ILE A 225 -17.78 -12.31 -14.03
CA ILE A 225 -18.43 -11.00 -14.00
C ILE A 225 -19.54 -10.99 -12.96
N ARG A 226 -19.54 -9.96 -12.11
CA ARG A 226 -20.52 -9.80 -11.03
C ARG A 226 -20.95 -8.35 -10.91
N LEU A 227 -22.23 -8.13 -10.67
CA LEU A 227 -22.71 -6.81 -10.26
C LEU A 227 -22.31 -6.55 -8.81
N ALA A 228 -21.78 -5.37 -8.53
CA ALA A 228 -21.60 -4.92 -7.15
C ALA A 228 -22.96 -4.66 -6.50
N LYS A 229 -23.33 -5.53 -5.54
CA LYS A 229 -24.64 -5.51 -4.87
C LYS A 229 -24.85 -4.37 -3.86
N SER A 230 -23.76 -3.80 -3.35
CA SER A 230 -23.78 -2.71 -2.37
C SER A 230 -22.49 -1.87 -2.47
N PRO A 231 -22.49 -0.62 -1.98
CA PRO A 231 -21.26 0.19 -1.91
C PRO A 231 -20.18 -0.51 -1.09
N GLU A 232 -20.55 -1.13 0.04
CA GLU A 232 -19.64 -1.84 0.94
C GLU A 232 -19.00 -3.04 0.24
N HIS A 233 -19.76 -3.77 -0.57
CA HIS A 233 -19.23 -4.86 -1.38
C HIS A 233 -18.23 -4.36 -2.42
N LEU A 234 -18.55 -3.27 -3.13
CA LEU A 234 -17.65 -2.62 -4.09
C LEU A 234 -16.38 -2.13 -3.42
N TYR A 235 -16.49 -1.49 -2.27
CA TYR A 235 -15.38 -0.91 -1.52
C TYR A 235 -14.51 -1.98 -0.86
N GLY A 236 -15.11 -3.05 -0.35
CA GLY A 236 -14.40 -4.21 0.15
C GLY A 236 -13.63 -4.91 -0.97
N TYR A 237 -14.23 -5.03 -2.16
CA TYR A 237 -13.54 -5.55 -3.34
C TYR A 237 -12.37 -4.66 -3.75
N LEU A 238 -12.61 -3.36 -3.96
CA LEU A 238 -11.59 -2.35 -4.25
C LEU A 238 -10.42 -2.43 -3.27
N THR A 239 -10.72 -2.42 -1.98
CA THR A 239 -9.69 -2.46 -0.95
C THR A 239 -8.84 -3.72 -1.09
N ARG A 240 -9.45 -4.90 -1.31
CA ARG A 240 -8.69 -6.14 -1.48
C ARG A 240 -7.71 -6.09 -2.65
N TYR A 241 -8.11 -5.59 -3.82
CA TYR A 241 -7.25 -5.68 -5.01
C TYR A 241 -6.31 -4.49 -5.19
N VAL A 242 -6.66 -3.32 -4.64
CA VAL A 242 -5.77 -2.17 -4.67
C VAL A 242 -4.73 -2.24 -3.55
N THR A 243 -5.10 -2.74 -2.35
CA THR A 243 -4.19 -2.76 -1.19
C THR A 243 -3.35 -4.03 -1.08
N LYS A 244 -3.73 -5.14 -1.73
CA LYS A 244 -2.86 -6.30 -1.82
C LYS A 244 -1.62 -5.90 -2.61
N GLY A 245 -0.47 -6.05 -1.97
CA GLY A 245 0.79 -6.08 -2.71
C GLY A 245 0.85 -7.32 -3.60
N TRP A 246 2.04 -7.63 -4.07
CA TRP A 246 2.28 -8.86 -4.82
C TRP A 246 2.03 -10.11 -3.99
N ASP A 247 1.69 -11.21 -4.67
CA ASP A 247 1.59 -12.52 -4.03
C ASP A 247 2.85 -12.85 -3.21
N ALA A 248 2.66 -13.52 -2.07
CA ALA A 248 3.77 -13.83 -1.16
C ALA A 248 4.83 -14.72 -1.82
N GLY A 249 4.44 -15.58 -2.76
CA GLY A 249 5.35 -16.41 -3.55
C GLY A 249 6.34 -15.59 -4.37
N ILE A 250 5.90 -14.44 -4.90
CA ILE A 250 6.75 -13.52 -5.67
C ILE A 250 7.88 -12.99 -4.79
N TYR A 251 7.57 -12.52 -3.58
CA TYR A 251 8.59 -12.03 -2.67
C TYR A 251 9.55 -13.13 -2.19
N ARG A 252 9.10 -14.38 -2.09
CA ARG A 252 9.94 -15.50 -1.62
C ARG A 252 10.96 -15.96 -2.65
N LYS A 253 10.69 -15.77 -3.94
CA LYS A 253 11.54 -16.24 -5.05
C LYS A 253 12.25 -15.07 -5.72
N LEU A 254 13.56 -14.94 -5.47
CA LEU A 254 14.34 -13.80 -5.96
C LEU A 254 14.32 -13.67 -7.50
N HIS A 255 14.36 -14.79 -8.23
CA HIS A 255 14.28 -14.78 -9.70
C HIS A 255 12.93 -14.23 -10.18
N ALA A 256 11.81 -14.68 -9.60
CA ALA A 256 10.48 -14.21 -9.96
C ALA A 256 10.28 -12.74 -9.59
N LEU A 257 10.82 -12.30 -8.45
CA LEU A 257 10.81 -10.90 -8.05
C LEU A 257 11.60 -10.01 -9.03
N ARG A 258 12.77 -10.46 -9.49
CA ARG A 258 13.58 -9.76 -10.51
C ARG A 258 12.83 -9.67 -11.83
N GLU A 259 12.25 -10.77 -12.29
CA GLU A 259 11.44 -10.80 -13.50
C GLU A 259 10.24 -9.85 -13.40
N ALA A 260 9.50 -9.88 -12.28
CA ALA A 260 8.40 -8.96 -12.03
C ALA A 260 8.85 -7.48 -12.02
N ILE A 261 9.97 -7.16 -11.40
CA ILE A 261 10.54 -5.80 -11.38
C ILE A 261 10.86 -5.33 -12.79
N GLN A 262 11.44 -6.19 -13.62
CA GLN A 262 11.78 -5.90 -15.00
C GLN A 262 10.53 -5.76 -15.87
N ALA A 263 9.65 -6.77 -15.85
CA ALA A 263 8.46 -6.84 -16.67
C ALA A 263 7.48 -5.68 -16.39
N LEU A 264 7.42 -5.18 -15.14
CA LEU A 264 6.55 -4.06 -14.77
C LEU A 264 7.16 -2.68 -15.02
N LYS A 265 8.44 -2.58 -15.43
CA LYS A 265 9.08 -1.30 -15.72
C LYS A 265 8.31 -0.58 -16.84
N GLY A 266 7.95 0.68 -16.60
CA GLY A 266 7.17 1.49 -17.56
C GLY A 266 5.68 1.13 -17.68
N ARG A 267 5.23 0.03 -17.07
CA ARG A 267 3.82 -0.39 -17.15
C ARG A 267 2.98 0.27 -16.05
N LYS A 268 1.74 0.60 -16.40
CA LYS A 268 0.73 1.06 -15.45
C LYS A 268 0.10 -0.15 -14.75
N LEU A 269 0.09 -0.17 -13.42
CA LEU A 269 -0.63 -1.21 -12.65
C LEU A 269 -2.14 -0.97 -12.60
N LEU A 270 -2.53 0.29 -12.84
CA LEU A 270 -3.90 0.76 -12.88
C LEU A 270 -4.08 1.51 -14.19
N ALA A 271 -5.05 1.09 -15.00
CA ALA A 271 -5.45 1.80 -16.21
C ALA A 271 -6.91 2.24 -16.10
N SER A 272 -7.17 3.55 -16.18
CA SER A 272 -8.53 4.07 -16.33
C SER A 272 -8.93 4.16 -17.81
N PHE A 273 -10.22 4.08 -18.09
CA PHE A 273 -10.78 4.13 -19.45
C PHE A 273 -12.21 4.68 -19.47
N GLY A 274 -12.68 5.06 -20.65
CA GLY A 274 -14.00 5.69 -20.85
C GLY A 274 -14.11 6.97 -20.03
N ASP A 275 -15.22 7.19 -19.35
CA ASP A 275 -15.46 8.36 -18.50
C ASP A 275 -14.47 8.53 -17.32
N PHE A 276 -13.71 7.48 -17.00
CA PHE A 276 -12.69 7.52 -15.94
C PHE A 276 -11.33 7.98 -16.49
N SER A 277 -11.24 8.23 -17.80
CA SER A 277 -10.02 8.75 -18.44
C SER A 277 -9.72 10.15 -17.92
N GLY A 278 -8.50 10.38 -17.44
CA GLY A 278 -8.10 11.67 -16.87
C GLY A 278 -8.32 11.82 -15.36
N LEU A 279 -8.94 10.83 -14.69
CA LEU A 279 -9.07 10.85 -13.23
C LEU A 279 -7.70 10.89 -12.54
N ARG A 280 -7.57 11.83 -11.61
CA ARG A 280 -6.36 12.00 -10.80
C ARG A 280 -6.44 11.16 -9.54
N LEU A 281 -6.37 9.84 -9.70
CA LEU A 281 -6.55 8.87 -8.60
C LEU A 281 -5.47 8.90 -7.51
N LEU A 282 -4.41 9.68 -7.70
CA LEU A 282 -3.31 9.83 -6.75
C LEU A 282 -3.30 11.21 -6.07
N GLU A 283 -4.29 12.06 -6.35
CA GLU A 283 -4.40 13.32 -5.63
C GLU A 283 -4.77 13.06 -4.17
N PRO A 284 -4.07 13.70 -3.22
CA PRO A 284 -4.50 13.68 -1.83
C PRO A 284 -5.83 14.43 -1.68
N PRO A 285 -6.65 14.08 -0.68
CA PRO A 285 -7.80 14.90 -0.29
C PRO A 285 -7.33 16.34 0.01
N THR A 286 -8.26 17.30 -0.04
CA THR A 286 -8.03 18.75 0.13
C THR A 286 -7.02 19.09 1.22
N SER A 287 -6.23 20.14 0.97
CA SER A 287 -5.06 20.53 1.76
C SER A 287 -5.43 20.94 3.20
N GLU A 288 -5.52 19.97 4.09
CA GLU A 288 -5.40 20.21 5.52
C GLU A 288 -4.01 20.80 5.81
N THR A 289 -3.95 21.77 6.70
CA THR A 289 -2.67 22.37 7.11
C THR A 289 -2.08 21.56 8.25
N TRP A 290 -0.79 21.21 8.15
CA TRP A 290 -0.10 20.39 9.13
C TRP A 290 1.15 21.11 9.65
N VAL A 291 1.36 21.08 10.96
CA VAL A 291 2.57 21.59 11.62
C VAL A 291 3.42 20.43 12.12
N GLU A 292 4.73 20.55 11.96
CA GLU A 292 5.70 19.58 12.48
C GLU A 292 5.92 19.80 13.97
N LEU A 293 5.81 18.73 14.76
CA LEU A 293 6.06 18.76 16.21
C LEU A 293 7.46 18.27 16.59
N GLY A 294 8.13 17.57 15.67
CA GLY A 294 9.45 16.96 15.87
C GLY A 294 9.56 15.62 15.17
N THR A 295 10.75 15.01 15.28
CA THR A 295 10.99 13.65 14.79
C THR A 295 10.17 12.64 15.58
N LEU A 296 9.86 11.50 14.96
CA LEU A 296 9.14 10.42 15.64
C LEU A 296 9.86 9.94 16.89
N HIS A 297 11.20 9.92 16.86
CA HIS A 297 12.01 9.54 18.01
C HIS A 297 11.83 10.52 19.17
N GLU A 298 11.97 11.83 18.92
CA GLU A 298 11.78 12.86 19.95
C GLU A 298 10.38 12.79 20.57
N VAL A 299 9.33 12.67 19.77
CA VAL A 299 7.96 12.60 20.28
C VAL A 299 7.73 11.33 21.12
N VAL A 300 8.26 10.18 20.70
CA VAL A 300 8.17 8.94 21.49
C VAL A 300 8.96 9.05 22.79
N THR A 301 10.14 9.67 22.78
CA THR A 301 10.95 9.92 23.98
C THR A 301 10.21 10.83 24.97
N LEU A 302 9.64 11.95 24.49
CA LEU A 302 8.82 12.84 25.31
C LEU A 302 7.56 12.15 25.86
N ALA A 303 6.93 11.28 25.08
CA ALA A 303 5.79 10.49 25.53
C ALA A 303 6.18 9.51 26.64
N ALA A 304 7.37 8.91 26.57
CA ALA A 304 7.92 8.04 27.62
C ALA A 304 8.24 8.81 28.92
N GLU A 305 8.53 10.10 28.82
CA GLU A 305 8.65 11.05 29.93
C GLU A 305 7.30 11.60 30.41
N CYS A 306 6.19 11.05 29.91
CA CYS A 306 4.81 11.46 30.24
C CYS A 306 4.48 12.91 29.89
N VAL A 307 5.13 13.50 28.89
CA VAL A 307 4.77 14.83 28.37
C VAL A 307 3.37 14.78 27.75
N PRO A 308 2.37 15.52 28.27
CA PRO A 308 0.96 15.26 27.94
C PRO A 308 0.62 15.30 26.45
N TRP A 309 1.12 16.29 25.71
CA TRP A 309 0.84 16.41 24.28
C TRP A 309 1.50 15.30 23.45
N ALA A 310 2.70 14.86 23.85
CA ALA A 310 3.46 13.82 23.16
C ALA A 310 2.82 12.45 23.40
N THR A 311 2.38 12.19 24.64
CA THR A 311 1.59 11.02 25.00
C THR A 311 0.28 10.98 24.18
N ALA A 312 -0.46 12.08 24.10
CA ALA A 312 -1.67 12.17 23.29
C ALA A 312 -1.40 11.91 21.79
N ALA A 313 -0.30 12.45 21.25
CA ALA A 313 0.12 12.19 19.87
C ALA A 313 0.43 10.71 19.65
N CYS A 314 1.18 10.07 20.55
CA CYS A 314 1.48 8.64 20.47
C CYS A 314 0.21 7.79 20.57
N PHE A 315 -0.73 8.09 21.47
CA PHE A 315 -2.01 7.41 21.53
C PHE A 315 -2.79 7.56 20.21
N ALA A 316 -2.92 8.78 19.69
CA ALA A 316 -3.64 9.01 18.43
C ALA A 316 -3.01 8.31 17.22
N ILE A 317 -1.68 8.15 17.20
CA ILE A 317 -0.94 7.53 16.09
C ILE A 317 -0.93 5.99 16.21
N PHE A 318 -0.71 5.46 17.41
CA PHE A 318 -0.38 4.05 17.63
C PHE A 318 -1.48 3.24 18.30
N ALA A 319 -2.43 3.87 19.00
CA ALA A 319 -3.56 3.16 19.60
C ALA A 319 -4.67 2.95 18.56
N TYR A 320 -4.37 2.11 17.57
CA TYR A 320 -5.41 1.30 16.93
C TYR A 320 -5.52 0.02 17.77
N ASP A 321 -6.62 -0.11 18.53
CA ASP A 321 -7.00 -1.26 19.37
C ASP A 321 -6.31 -1.42 20.75
N TYR A 322 -6.13 -0.34 21.53
CA TYR A 322 -5.92 -0.48 22.98
C TYR A 322 -7.24 -0.20 23.71
N GLU A 323 -8.04 -1.24 23.96
CA GLU A 323 -8.94 -1.19 25.10
C GLU A 323 -8.05 -1.10 26.35
N PRO A 324 -8.15 -0.04 27.17
CA PRO A 324 -7.43 -0.02 28.43
C PRO A 324 -7.86 -1.25 29.23
N PRO A 325 -6.93 -2.02 29.83
CA PRO A 325 -7.33 -3.07 30.76
C PRO A 325 -8.24 -2.42 31.79
N ALA A 326 -9.43 -3.01 31.98
CA ALA A 326 -10.42 -2.54 32.93
C ALA A 326 -9.70 -2.20 34.24
N CYS A 327 -9.89 -0.97 34.72
CA CYS A 327 -9.34 -0.54 36.00
C CYS A 327 -9.76 -1.56 37.06
N VAL A 328 -8.82 -2.38 37.51
CA VAL A 328 -9.03 -3.23 38.68
C VAL A 328 -9.16 -2.26 39.84
N GLU A 329 -10.37 -2.16 40.41
CA GLU A 329 -10.60 -1.40 41.62
C GLU A 329 -9.59 -1.85 42.68
N PRO A 330 -8.96 -0.92 43.42
CA PRO A 330 -8.10 -1.31 44.52
C PRO A 330 -8.93 -2.16 45.50
N PRO A 331 -8.37 -3.27 46.04
CA PRO A 331 -9.12 -4.07 46.99
C PRO A 331 -9.56 -3.18 48.16
N ASP A 332 -10.85 -3.30 48.50
CA ASP A 332 -11.47 -2.61 49.62
C ASP A 332 -10.67 -2.85 50.92
N PRO A 333 -10.66 -1.87 51.84
CA PRO A 333 -9.69 -1.75 52.93
C PRO A 333 -9.68 -2.89 53.94
#